data_AF-A0A6J7ET60-F1
#
_entry.id   AF-A0A6J7ET60-F1
#
_cell.length_a   1.000
_cell.length_b   1.000
_cell.length_c   1.000
_cell.angle_alpha   90.00
_cell.angle_beta   90.00
_cell.angle_gamma   90.00
#
_symmetry.space_group_name_H-M   'P 1'
#
loop_
_entity.id
_entity.type
_entity.pdbx_description
1 polymer ?
#
loop_
_entity_poly.entity_id
_entity_poly.type
_entity_poly.pdbx_seq_one_letter_code
_entity_poly.pdbx_strand_id
1 'polypeptide(L)'
;MIGKSFGHNRHPIGSTIIGLGVASGFWLVVLPIWNFPTEVLSMQMDIHGYLAGHTFPGWALLIWVIVMGTIVPYICVISGLRLLSASKSSVLGMLEPVLAGALAWIWLGQSWDLIQLIGAIIVLIGIYLADKSKSESDS
;
A
#
# COMPACT_ATOMS: atom_id res chain seq x y z
N MET A 1 8.55 -14.11 -35.45
CA MET A 1 8.45 -15.45 -34.81
C MET A 1 9.39 -15.53 -33.61
N ILE A 2 9.19 -14.71 -32.56
CA ILE A 2 10.01 -14.69 -31.32
C ILE A 2 9.06 -14.63 -30.09
N GLY A 3 7.89 -15.28 -30.19
CA GLY A 3 6.82 -15.15 -29.19
C GLY A 3 6.37 -16.45 -28.54
N LYS A 4 7.02 -17.58 -28.84
CA LYS A 4 6.48 -18.91 -28.47
C LYS A 4 7.46 -19.84 -27.71
N SER A 5 8.65 -19.38 -27.32
CA SER A 5 9.63 -20.24 -26.63
C SER A 5 9.82 -19.98 -25.13
N PHE A 6 9.17 -18.96 -24.55
CA PHE A 6 9.32 -18.63 -23.12
C PHE A 6 8.28 -19.29 -22.20
N GLY A 7 7.44 -20.18 -22.73
CA GLY A 7 6.19 -20.60 -22.09
C GLY A 7 6.08 -22.07 -21.64
N HIS A 8 7.17 -22.78 -21.33
CA HIS A 8 7.05 -24.12 -20.77
C HIS A 8 8.11 -24.37 -19.70
N ASN A 9 7.66 -24.62 -18.46
CA ASN A 9 8.43 -25.08 -17.29
C ASN A 9 9.20 -24.05 -16.44
N ARG A 10 8.70 -22.81 -16.30
CA ARG A 10 9.08 -21.98 -15.13
C ARG A 10 7.96 -22.13 -14.10
N HIS A 11 8.17 -22.95 -13.08
CA HIS A 11 7.25 -23.08 -11.94
C HIS A 11 6.87 -21.67 -11.47
N PRO A 12 5.59 -21.32 -11.26
CA PRO A 12 5.16 -19.94 -10.96
C PRO A 12 5.98 -19.28 -9.83
N ILE A 13 6.38 -20.10 -8.86
CA ILE A 13 7.26 -19.73 -7.74
C ILE A 13 8.62 -19.17 -8.21
N GLY A 14 9.22 -19.74 -9.26
CA GLY A 14 10.52 -19.31 -9.81
C GLY A 14 10.49 -17.90 -10.40
N SER A 15 9.39 -17.50 -11.03
CA SER A 15 9.24 -16.12 -11.55
C SER A 15 9.14 -15.11 -10.42
N THR A 16 8.41 -15.43 -9.34
CA THR A 16 8.31 -14.58 -8.15
C THR A 16 9.64 -14.46 -7.42
N ILE A 17 10.39 -15.57 -7.26
CA ILE A 17 11.70 -15.57 -6.59
C ILE A 17 12.70 -14.70 -7.34
N ILE A 18 12.76 -14.81 -8.68
CA ILE A 18 13.67 -13.99 -9.48
C ILE A 18 13.30 -12.51 -9.35
N GLY A 19 12.00 -12.18 -9.44
CA GLY A 19 11.53 -10.80 -9.26
C GLY A 19 11.91 -10.24 -7.89
N LEU A 20 11.68 -11.01 -6.82
CA LEU A 20 12.02 -10.61 -5.45
C LEU A 20 13.53 -10.46 -5.25
N GLY A 21 14.32 -11.37 -5.82
CA GLY A 21 15.78 -11.34 -5.74
C GLY A 21 16.39 -10.12 -6.44
N VAL A 22 15.90 -9.81 -7.65
CA VAL A 22 16.31 -8.59 -8.38
C VAL A 22 15.93 -7.33 -7.61
N ALA A 23 14.71 -7.27 -7.08
CA ALA A 23 14.25 -6.13 -6.28
C ALA A 23 15.08 -5.97 -4.98
N SER A 24 15.36 -7.07 -4.29
CA SER A 24 16.17 -7.06 -3.07
C SER A 24 17.60 -6.62 -3.35
N GLY A 25 18.23 -7.13 -4.41
CA GLY A 25 19.56 -6.69 -4.85
C GLY A 25 19.60 -5.21 -5.22
N PHE A 26 18.60 -4.73 -5.96
CA PHE A 26 18.46 -3.32 -6.29
C PHE A 26 18.40 -2.44 -5.03
N TRP A 27 17.53 -2.78 -4.07
CA TRP A 27 17.38 -2.01 -2.85
C TRP A 27 18.59 -2.06 -1.92
N LEU A 28 19.33 -3.17 -1.88
CA LEU A 28 20.60 -3.24 -1.13
C LEU A 28 21.67 -2.28 -1.67
N VAL A 29 21.63 -1.96 -2.97
CA VAL A 29 22.55 -1.00 -3.59
C VAL A 29 22.08 0.45 -3.32
N VAL A 30 20.77 0.72 -3.45
CA VAL A 30 20.20 2.07 -3.24
C VAL A 30 20.20 2.48 -1.77
N LEU A 31 19.84 1.54 -0.89
CA LEU A 31 19.78 1.71 0.57
C LEU A 31 20.62 0.62 1.23
N PRO A 32 21.95 0.78 1.28
CA PRO A 32 22.81 -0.19 1.93
C PRO A 32 22.45 -0.30 3.40
N ILE A 33 22.03 -1.49 3.83
CA ILE A 33 21.58 -1.78 5.21
C ILE A 33 22.62 -1.41 6.28
N TRP A 34 23.89 -1.35 5.89
CA TRP A 34 25.02 -1.02 6.76
C TRP A 34 25.13 0.48 7.05
N ASN A 35 24.50 1.34 6.25
CA ASN A 35 24.44 2.78 6.48
C ASN A 35 23.14 3.17 7.22
N PHE A 36 22.46 2.21 7.84
CA PHE A 36 21.21 2.49 8.52
C PHE A 36 21.45 3.45 9.70
N PRO A 37 20.77 4.62 9.74
CA PRO A 37 21.00 5.62 10.77
C PRO A 37 20.35 5.17 12.08
N THR A 38 21.06 4.39 12.90
CA THR A 38 20.53 3.81 14.14
C THR A 38 20.05 4.84 15.16
N GLU A 39 20.47 6.10 15.02
CA GLU A 39 20.03 7.24 15.83
C GLU A 39 18.51 7.46 15.76
N VAL A 40 17.87 7.14 14.63
CA VAL A 40 16.41 7.29 14.45
C VAL A 40 15.60 6.42 15.41
N LEU A 41 16.20 5.33 15.92
CA LEU A 41 15.54 4.43 16.86
C LEU A 41 15.38 5.06 18.25
N SER A 42 16.40 5.83 18.67
CA SER A 42 16.42 6.53 19.96
C SER A 42 15.88 7.96 19.88
N MET A 43 15.77 8.52 18.68
CA MET A 43 15.27 9.87 18.48
C MET A 43 13.80 9.98 18.89
N GLN A 44 13.50 11.06 19.61
CA GLN A 44 12.14 11.43 19.96
C GLN A 44 11.49 12.11 18.75
N MET A 45 10.49 11.46 18.17
CA MET A 45 9.79 11.91 16.98
C MET A 45 8.36 12.35 17.33
N ASP A 46 7.96 13.49 16.77
CA ASP A 46 6.59 14.00 16.86
C ASP A 46 5.76 13.41 15.70
N ILE A 47 4.60 12.84 16.03
CA ILE A 47 3.72 12.17 15.07
C ILE A 47 2.87 13.18 14.26
N HIS A 48 3.01 14.49 14.55
CA HIS A 48 2.24 15.58 13.96
C HIS A 48 0.72 15.36 14.07
N GLY A 49 -0.08 16.34 13.63
CA GLY A 49 -1.54 16.23 13.64
C GLY A 49 -2.15 16.26 15.06
N TYR A 50 -3.11 15.36 15.33
CA TYR A 50 -3.87 15.34 16.60
C TYR A 50 -3.02 15.05 17.85
N LEU A 51 -1.85 14.42 17.68
CA LEU A 51 -0.90 14.11 18.75
C LEU A 51 0.33 15.04 18.73
N ALA A 52 0.26 16.16 18.01
CA ALA A 52 1.33 17.15 17.97
C ALA A 52 1.72 17.61 19.39
N GLY A 53 3.01 17.57 19.70
CA GLY A 53 3.55 17.88 21.02
C GLY A 53 3.82 16.66 21.92
N HIS A 54 3.36 15.47 21.54
CA HIS A 54 3.76 14.22 22.19
C HIS A 54 4.86 13.52 21.39
N THR A 55 6.04 13.44 21.98
CA THR A 55 7.19 12.77 21.39
C THR A 55 7.24 11.30 21.77
N PHE A 56 7.51 10.45 20.78
CA PHE A 56 7.66 9.01 20.98
C PHE A 56 9.01 8.55 20.44
N PRO A 57 9.66 7.56 21.09
CA PRO A 57 10.92 7.04 20.60
C PRO A 57 10.69 6.27 19.29
N GLY A 58 11.62 6.42 18.33
CA GLY A 58 11.44 5.87 16.99
C GLY A 58 11.26 4.37 16.91
N TRP A 59 11.89 3.60 17.81
CA TRP A 59 11.66 2.15 17.88
C TRP A 59 10.19 1.80 18.16
N ALA A 60 9.49 2.58 18.99
CA ALA A 60 8.10 2.33 19.32
C ALA A 60 7.19 2.64 18.12
N LEU A 61 7.49 3.73 17.41
CA LEU A 61 6.79 4.08 16.16
C LEU A 61 7.02 3.03 15.06
N LEU A 62 8.22 2.47 14.95
CA LEU A 62 8.51 1.38 14.01
C LEU A 62 7.70 0.13 14.33
N ILE A 63 7.68 -0.28 15.62
CA ILE A 63 6.84 -1.42 16.05
C ILE A 63 5.37 -1.14 15.73
N TRP A 64 4.89 0.07 15.99
CA TRP A 64 3.53 0.47 15.67
C TRP A 64 3.21 0.33 14.18
N VAL A 65 4.07 0.84 13.29
CA VAL A 65 3.88 0.71 11.83
C VAL A 65 3.94 -0.75 11.38
N ILE A 66 4.87 -1.56 11.90
CA ILE A 66 4.95 -2.99 11.56
C ILE A 66 3.65 -3.71 11.98
N VAL A 67 3.18 -3.47 13.20
CA VAL A 67 2.00 -4.17 13.73
C VAL A 67 0.71 -3.65 13.10
N MET A 68 0.45 -2.35 13.21
CA MET A 68 -0.83 -1.74 12.80
C MET A 68 -0.86 -1.35 11.32
N GLY A 69 0.29 -1.05 10.71
CA GLY A 69 0.39 -0.72 9.29
C GLY A 69 0.60 -1.93 8.38
N THR A 70 1.05 -3.08 8.91
CA THR A 70 1.32 -4.27 8.09
C THR A 70 0.63 -5.52 8.60
N ILE A 71 0.94 -6.00 9.80
CA ILE A 71 0.45 -7.30 10.29
C ILE A 71 -1.09 -7.31 10.40
N VAL A 72 -1.67 -6.33 11.09
CA VAL A 72 -3.12 -6.25 11.30
C VAL A 72 -3.88 -6.10 9.96
N PRO A 73 -3.51 -5.16 9.06
CA PRO A 73 -4.13 -5.08 7.74
C PRO A 73 -4.00 -6.37 6.94
N TYR A 74 -2.85 -7.04 6.97
CA TYR A 74 -2.64 -8.28 6.22
C TYR A 74 -3.54 -9.41 6.74
N ILE A 75 -3.69 -9.53 8.06
CA ILE A 75 -4.64 -10.47 8.68
C ILE A 75 -6.08 -10.12 8.27
N CYS A 76 -6.43 -8.83 8.27
CA CYS A 76 -7.75 -8.35 7.85
C CYS A 76 -8.04 -8.71 6.39
N VAL A 77 -7.09 -8.48 5.48
CA VAL A 77 -7.19 -8.81 4.06
C VAL A 77 -7.35 -10.31 3.86
N ILE A 78 -6.51 -11.14 4.48
CA ILE A 78 -6.61 -12.61 4.36
C ILE A 78 -7.96 -13.11 4.91
N SER A 79 -8.41 -12.55 6.03
CA SER A 79 -9.70 -12.91 6.63
C SER A 79 -10.88 -12.46 5.75
N GLY A 80 -10.80 -11.26 5.19
CA GLY A 80 -11.79 -10.69 4.27
C GLY A 80 -11.90 -11.49 2.97
N LEU A 81 -10.77 -11.95 2.40
CA LEU A 81 -10.78 -12.81 1.21
C LEU A 81 -11.54 -14.12 1.42
N ARG A 82 -11.68 -14.60 2.66
CA ARG A 82 -12.50 -15.79 2.97
C ARG A 82 -14.00 -15.49 3.03
N LEU A 83 -14.38 -14.22 3.16
CA LEU A 83 -15.76 -13.75 3.38
C LEU A 83 -16.36 -13.01 2.16
N LEU A 84 -15.52 -12.47 1.28
CA LEU A 84 -15.92 -11.63 0.15
C LEU A 84 -15.70 -12.33 -1.20
N SER A 85 -16.63 -12.17 -2.14
CA SER A 85 -16.42 -12.57 -3.54
C SER A 85 -15.39 -11.65 -4.21
N ALA A 86 -14.76 -12.12 -5.29
CA ALA A 86 -13.70 -11.41 -6.01
C ALA A 86 -14.08 -9.96 -6.39
N SER A 87 -15.33 -9.69 -6.79
CA SER A 87 -15.78 -8.34 -7.14
C SER A 87 -15.77 -7.38 -5.95
N LYS A 88 -16.23 -7.81 -4.77
CA LYS A 88 -16.27 -6.92 -3.59
C LYS A 88 -14.86 -6.55 -3.10
N SER A 89 -13.92 -7.50 -3.18
CA SER A 89 -12.51 -7.25 -2.86
C SER A 89 -11.85 -6.26 -3.83
N SER A 90 -12.23 -6.31 -5.11
CA SER A 90 -11.70 -5.39 -6.13
C SER A 90 -12.15 -3.95 -5.85
N VAL A 91 -13.42 -3.72 -5.54
CA VAL A 91 -13.95 -2.38 -5.23
C VAL A 91 -13.31 -1.82 -3.96
N LEU A 92 -13.13 -2.65 -2.92
CA LEU A 92 -12.45 -2.24 -1.68
C LEU A 92 -11.00 -1.77 -1.92
N GLY A 93 -10.23 -2.51 -2.72
CA GLY A 93 -8.86 -2.12 -3.06
C GLY A 93 -8.81 -0.82 -3.88
N MET A 94 -9.82 -0.59 -4.73
CA MET A 94 -9.93 0.67 -5.47
C MET A 94 -10.29 1.87 -4.59
N LEU A 95 -11.03 1.66 -3.50
CA LEU A 95 -11.38 2.72 -2.55
C LEU A 95 -10.25 3.05 -1.55
N GLU A 96 -9.26 2.17 -1.39
CA GLU A 96 -8.14 2.36 -0.45
C GLU A 96 -7.46 3.73 -0.58
N PRO A 97 -7.08 4.24 -1.78
CA PRO A 97 -6.43 5.54 -1.90
C PRO A 97 -7.32 6.70 -1.44
N VAL A 98 -8.64 6.59 -1.68
CA VAL A 98 -9.61 7.61 -1.29
C VAL A 98 -9.77 7.65 0.23
N LEU A 99 -9.89 6.48 0.86
CA LEU A 99 -9.98 6.36 2.32
C LEU A 99 -8.68 6.81 3.00
N ALA A 100 -7.52 6.40 2.45
CA ALA A 100 -6.22 6.84 2.94
C ALA A 100 -6.07 8.37 2.88
N GLY A 101 -6.48 9.00 1.77
CA GLY A 101 -6.49 10.46 1.63
C GLY A 101 -7.43 11.14 2.63
N ALA A 102 -8.65 10.62 2.82
CA ALA A 102 -9.60 11.15 3.78
C ALA A 102 -9.10 11.04 5.23
N LEU A 103 -8.51 9.91 5.61
CA LEU A 103 -7.93 9.70 6.95
C LEU A 103 -6.71 10.60 7.18
N ALA A 104 -5.83 10.74 6.17
CA ALA A 104 -4.70 11.65 6.23
C ALA A 104 -5.15 13.10 6.44
N TRP A 105 -6.24 13.53 5.78
CA TRP A 105 -6.82 14.85 6.01
C TRP A 105 -7.29 15.06 7.44
N ILE A 106 -8.10 14.11 7.94
CA ILE A 106 -8.62 14.17 9.32
C ILE A 106 -7.47 14.22 10.32
N TRP A 107 -6.41 13.42 10.09
CA TRP A 107 -5.28 13.33 10.99
C TRP A 107 -4.38 14.57 10.98
N LEU A 108 -4.07 15.09 9.79
CA LEU A 108 -3.14 16.21 9.62
C LEU A 108 -3.82 17.58 9.76
N GLY A 109 -5.15 17.64 9.71
CA GLY A 109 -5.92 18.87 9.86
C GLY A 109 -5.71 19.91 8.75
N GLN A 110 -5.04 19.55 7.65
CA GLN A 110 -4.72 20.48 6.55
C GLN A 110 -5.82 20.50 5.49
N SER A 111 -6.30 21.67 5.09
CA SER A 111 -7.29 21.82 4.02
C SER A 111 -6.81 21.22 2.69
N TRP A 112 -7.70 20.54 1.95
CA TRP A 112 -7.38 19.99 0.64
C TRP A 112 -7.06 21.10 -0.34
N ASP A 113 -5.94 20.97 -1.04
CA ASP A 113 -5.66 21.82 -2.20
C ASP A 113 -6.60 21.45 -3.36
N LEU A 114 -6.89 22.42 -4.23
CA LEU A 114 -7.83 22.25 -5.35
C LEU A 114 -7.40 21.08 -6.26
N ILE A 115 -6.09 20.88 -6.42
CA ILE A 115 -5.49 19.80 -7.21
C ILE A 115 -5.79 18.42 -6.58
N GLN A 116 -5.73 18.30 -5.25
CA GLN A 116 -6.04 17.04 -4.55
C GLN A 116 -7.52 16.67 -4.71
N LEU A 117 -8.41 17.66 -4.65
CA LEU A 117 -9.85 17.45 -4.84
C LEU A 117 -10.16 16.96 -6.25
N ILE A 118 -9.56 17.59 -7.27
CA ILE A 118 -9.68 17.16 -8.67
C ILE A 118 -9.16 15.73 -8.83
N GLY A 119 -8.00 15.42 -8.25
CA GLY A 119 -7.41 14.08 -8.26
C GLY A 119 -8.36 13.02 -7.67
N ALA A 120 -8.98 13.30 -6.51
CA ALA A 120 -9.93 12.38 -5.90
C ALA A 120 -11.19 12.15 -6.76
N ILE A 121 -11.72 13.20 -7.39
CA ILE A 121 -12.86 13.08 -8.31
C ILE A 121 -12.50 12.18 -9.50
N ILE A 122 -11.32 12.38 -10.10
CA ILE A 122 -10.84 11.56 -11.23
C ILE A 122 -10.73 10.09 -10.82
N VAL A 123 -10.16 9.81 -9.64
CA VAL A 123 -10.07 8.44 -9.11
C VAL A 123 -11.45 7.82 -8.97
N LEU A 124 -12.40 8.51 -8.30
CA LEU A 124 -13.77 8.01 -8.10
C LEU A 124 -14.49 7.70 -9.42
N ILE A 125 -14.35 8.55 -10.44
CA ILE A 125 -14.91 8.31 -11.77
C ILE A 125 -14.29 7.06 -12.41
N GLY A 126 -12.96 6.90 -12.30
CA GLY A 126 -12.27 5.71 -12.80
C GLY A 126 -12.77 4.42 -12.15
N ILE A 127 -13.00 4.43 -10.83
CA ILE A 127 -13.57 3.29 -10.09
C ILE A 127 -14.96 2.96 -10.61
N TYR A 128 -15.82 3.98 -10.74
CA TYR A 128 -17.19 3.81 -11.22
C TYR A 128 -17.26 3.19 -12.63
N LEU A 129 -16.43 3.69 -13.56
CA LEU A 129 -16.37 3.17 -14.92
C LEU A 129 -15.87 1.71 -14.96
N ALA A 130 -14.85 1.40 -14.14
CA ALA A 130 -14.32 0.04 -14.04
C ALA A 130 -15.36 -0.94 -13.50
N ASP A 131 -16.08 -0.57 -12.45
CA ASP A 131 -17.13 -1.40 -11.84
C ASP A 131 -18.27 -1.67 -12.83
N LYS A 132 -18.73 -0.63 -13.56
CA LYS A 132 -19.76 -0.78 -14.59
C LYS A 132 -19.33 -1.74 -15.70
N SER A 133 -18.12 -1.58 -16.23
CA SER A 133 -17.61 -2.44 -17.31
C SER A 133 -17.56 -3.92 -16.93
N LYS A 134 -17.30 -4.20 -15.64
CA LYS A 134 -17.23 -5.56 -15.13
C LYS A 134 -18.62 -6.19 -14.98
N SER A 135 -19.60 -5.41 -14.53
CA SER A 135 -21.00 -5.86 -14.43
C SER A 135 -21.64 -6.19 -15.79
N GLU A 136 -21.29 -5.49 -16.86
CA GLU A 136 -21.78 -5.76 -18.22
C GLU A 136 -21.13 -7.01 -18.86
N SER A 137 -19.96 -7.47 -18.36
CA SER A 137 -19.29 -8.68 -18.88
C SER A 137 -19.75 -9.98 -18.24
N ASP A 138 -20.39 -9.91 -17.06
CA ASP A 138 -20.91 -11.05 -16.29
C ASP A 138 -22.41 -11.34 -16.57
N SER A 139 -23.07 -10.53 -17.44
CA SER A 139 -24.49 -10.69 -17.86
C SER A 139 -24.61 -11.23 -19.28
#